data_AF-A0AA88YNS7-F1
#
_entry.id   AF-A0AA88YNS7-F1
#
_cell.length_a   1.000
_cell.length_b   1.000
_cell.length_c   1.000
_cell.angle_alpha   90.00
_cell.angle_beta   90.00
_cell.angle_gamma   90.00
#
_symmetry.space_group_name_H-M   'P 1'
#
loop_
_entity.id
_entity.type
_entity.pdbx_description
1 polymer ?
#
loop_
_entity_poly.entity_id
_entity_poly.type
_entity_poly.pdbx_seq_one_letter_code
_entity_poly.pdbx_strand_id
1 'polypeptide(L)' 'SGTRHDYGKALALSILFYDAQRSGRLPPNNPVPWRGDSAVDDHGDNGVDLSGGWYDGLEHFGAAGQLPPSPNPKC' A
#
# COMPACT_ATOMS: atom_id res chain seq x y z
N SER A 1 -6.45 -8.43 -36.32
CA SER A 1 -5.44 -8.94 -35.36
C SER A 1 -5.99 -8.71 -33.96
N GLY A 2 -6.50 -9.75 -33.31
CA GLY A 2 -7.01 -9.64 -31.94
C GLY A 2 -5.86 -9.82 -30.97
N THR A 3 -5.58 -8.81 -30.15
CA THR A 3 -4.59 -8.91 -29.08
C THR A 3 -5.07 -9.94 -28.06
N ARG A 4 -4.34 -11.05 -27.93
CA ARG A 4 -4.60 -12.03 -26.88
C ARG A 4 -4.19 -11.43 -25.54
N HIS A 5 -5.13 -11.32 -24.61
CA HIS A 5 -4.81 -10.84 -23.26
C HIS A 5 -4.03 -11.89 -22.48
N ASP A 6 -2.97 -11.46 -21.79
CA ASP A 6 -2.25 -12.31 -20.83
C ASP A 6 -2.94 -12.23 -19.47
N TYR A 7 -3.92 -13.12 -19.29
CA TYR A 7 -4.66 -13.22 -18.04
C TYR A 7 -3.80 -13.70 -16.86
N GLY A 8 -2.71 -14.43 -17.12
CA GLY A 8 -1.78 -14.85 -16.07
C GLY A 8 -1.07 -13.65 -15.46
N LYS A 9 -0.56 -12.75 -16.32
CA LYS A 9 0.02 -11.48 -15.89
C LYS A 9 -1.00 -10.59 -15.19
N ALA A 10 -2.22 -10.49 -15.72
CA ALA A 10 -3.27 -9.68 -15.09
C ALA A 10 -3.58 -10.15 -13.67
N LEU A 11 -3.77 -11.46 -13.48
CA LEU A 11 -4.05 -12.04 -12.16
C LEU A 11 -2.87 -11.84 -11.19
N ALA A 12 -1.63 -12.04 -11.64
CA ALA A 12 -0.46 -11.82 -10.79
C ALA A 12 -0.36 -10.37 -10.31
N LEU A 13 -0.64 -9.40 -11.19
CA LEU A 13 -0.67 -7.98 -10.82
C LEU A 13 -1.85 -7.66 -9.89
N SER A 14 -3.01 -8.30 -10.08
CA SER A 14 -4.15 -8.14 -9.17
C SER A 14 -3.84 -8.63 -7.75
N ILE A 15 -3.05 -9.70 -7.60
CA ILE A 15 -2.60 -10.16 -6.28
C ILE A 15 -1.59 -9.16 -5.69
N LEU A 16 -0.61 -8.71 -6.49
CA LEU A 16 0.37 -7.72 -6.06
C LEU A 16 -0.27 -6.39 -5.62
N PHE A 17 -1.42 -6.03 -6.21
CA PHE A 17 -2.21 -4.87 -5.77
C PHE A 17 -2.66 -4.98 -4.32
N TYR A 18 -3.13 -6.15 -3.87
CA TYR A 18 -3.52 -6.34 -2.47
C TYR A 18 -2.31 -6.32 -1.53
N ASP A 19 -1.16 -6.84 -1.95
CA ASP A 19 0.08 -6.72 -1.16
C ASP A 19 0.50 -5.26 -1.00
N ALA A 20 0.29 -4.46 -2.05
CA ALA A 20 0.55 -3.04 -2.00
C ALA A 20 -0.42 -2.27 -1.11
N GLN A 21 -1.52 -2.85 -0.60
CA GLN A 21 -2.51 -2.18 0.25
C GLN A 21 -2.45 -2.60 1.72
N ARG A 22 -1.54 -3.51 2.12
CA ARG A 22 -1.44 -4.03 3.50
C ARG A 22 -1.10 -2.94 4.51
N SER A 23 -1.89 -2.80 5.56
CA SER A 23 -1.61 -1.96 6.73
C SER A 23 -0.88 -2.77 7.82
N GLY A 24 -0.41 -2.10 8.87
CA GLY A 24 0.31 -2.70 9.99
C GLY A 24 1.79 -2.97 9.70
N ARG A 25 2.37 -3.89 10.48
CA ARG A 25 3.74 -4.38 10.25
C ARG A 25 3.79 -5.29 9.03
N LEU A 26 4.68 -4.99 8.11
CA LEU A 26 4.86 -5.78 6.90
C LEU A 26 5.83 -6.94 7.15
N PRO A 27 5.64 -8.09 6.47
CA PRO A 27 6.54 -9.21 6.63
C PRO A 27 7.92 -8.90 6.02
N PRO A 28 9.03 -9.48 6.52
CA PRO A 28 10.38 -9.21 6.01
C PRO A 28 10.57 -9.50 4.52
N ASN A 29 9.73 -10.37 3.96
CA ASN A 29 9.73 -10.77 2.55
C ASN A 29 8.63 -10.04 1.73
N ASN A 30 8.24 -8.82 2.13
CA ASN A 30 7.26 -8.02 1.43
C ASN A 30 7.66 -7.81 -0.06
N PRO A 31 6.80 -8.18 -1.03
CA PRO A 31 7.13 -8.06 -2.45
C PRO A 31 7.08 -6.62 -2.98
N VAL A 32 6.59 -5.66 -2.20
CA VAL A 32 6.41 -4.26 -2.61
C VAL A 32 7.46 -3.35 -1.97
N PRO A 33 8.58 -3.04 -2.66
CA PRO A 33 9.78 -2.47 -2.03
C PRO A 33 9.63 -1.03 -1.53
N TRP A 34 8.61 -0.31 -2.01
CA TRP A 34 8.33 1.07 -1.61
C TRP A 34 7.32 1.16 -0.45
N ARG A 35 6.77 0.03 0.00
CA ARG A 35 5.89 -0.04 1.18
C ARG A 35 6.72 -0.35 2.43
N GLY A 36 6.40 0.33 3.54
CA GLY A 36 6.93 0.05 4.87
C GLY A 36 5.80 -0.11 5.88
N ASP A 37 6.17 -0.36 7.14
CA ASP A 37 5.22 -0.45 8.25
C ASP A 37 4.38 0.83 8.37
N SER A 38 3.07 0.69 8.53
CA SER A 38 2.13 1.81 8.67
C SER A 38 1.03 1.46 9.67
N ALA A 39 0.38 2.45 10.30
CA ALA A 39 -0.75 2.24 11.22
C ALA A 39 -0.49 1.12 12.27
N VAL A 40 0.74 1.07 12.78
CA VAL A 40 1.18 0.05 13.75
C VAL A 40 0.62 0.28 15.16
N ASP A 41 0.14 1.49 15.41
CA ASP A 41 -0.44 1.93 16.68
C ASP A 41 -1.97 2.18 16.55
N ASP A 42 -2.60 1.58 15.53
CA ASP A 42 -4.06 1.64 15.38
C ASP A 42 -4.70 0.82 16.50
N HIS A 43 -5.36 1.53 17.42
CA HIS A 43 -5.98 0.95 18.60
C HIS A 43 -7.42 1.41 18.74
N GLY A 44 -8.30 0.45 19.06
CA GLY A 44 -9.70 0.72 19.36
C GLY A 44 -9.91 1.14 20.82
N ASP A 45 -11.16 1.46 21.14
CA ASP A 45 -11.57 1.68 22.52
C ASP A 45 -11.19 0.45 23.37
N ASN A 46 -10.64 0.71 24.56
CA ASN A 46 -10.05 -0.29 25.47
C ASN A 46 -8.71 -0.92 25.02
N GLY A 47 -8.00 -0.31 24.07
CA GLY A 47 -6.63 -0.72 23.71
C GLY A 47 -6.56 -2.00 22.87
N VAL A 48 -7.64 -2.34 22.18
CA VAL A 48 -7.67 -3.45 21.23
C VAL A 48 -6.75 -3.11 20.05
N ASP A 49 -5.84 -4.02 19.70
CA ASP A 49 -5.00 -3.89 18.51
C ASP A 49 -5.85 -4.01 17.24
N LEU A 50 -5.89 -2.93 16.46
CA LEU A 50 -6.56 -2.82 15.17
C LEU A 50 -5.56 -2.68 14.02
N SER A 51 -4.26 -2.85 14.28
CA SER A 51 -3.24 -2.81 13.24
C SER A 51 -3.40 -3.98 12.26
N GLY A 52 -3.03 -3.75 11.00
CA GLY A 52 -3.17 -4.74 9.92
C GLY A 52 -4.34 -4.47 8.98
N GLY A 53 -4.71 -5.49 8.20
CA GLY A 53 -5.77 -5.38 7.18
C GLY A 53 -5.30 -4.70 5.88
N TRP A 54 -6.24 -4.15 5.12
CA TRP A 54 -5.99 -3.51 3.83
C TRP A 54 -6.68 -2.15 3.75
N TYR A 55 -5.98 -1.16 3.20
CA TYR A 55 -6.58 0.12 2.84
C TYR A 55 -7.61 -0.07 1.73
N ASP A 56 -8.77 0.56 1.89
CA ASP A 56 -9.94 0.45 1.00
C ASP A 56 -9.76 1.20 -0.34
N GLY A 57 -9.02 2.31 -0.33
CA GLY A 57 -8.79 3.14 -1.50
C GLY A 57 -7.64 4.13 -1.34
N LEU A 58 -7.52 5.05 -2.31
CA LEU A 58 -6.61 6.18 -2.24
C LEU A 58 -7.36 7.37 -1.62
N GLU A 59 -6.95 7.78 -0.44
CA GLU A 59 -7.47 9.00 0.19
C GLU A 59 -6.87 10.25 -0.47
N HIS A 60 -7.68 10.97 -1.25
CA HIS A 60 -7.35 12.25 -1.88
C HIS A 60 -8.04 13.39 -1.11
N PHE A 61 -7.34 14.04 -0.18
CA PHE A 61 -7.78 15.35 0.35
C PHE A 61 -7.35 16.43 -0.64
N GLY A 62 -8.24 16.75 -1.60
CA GLY A 62 -7.93 17.70 -2.65
C GLY A 62 -7.97 19.15 -2.17
N ALA A 63 -6.80 19.71 -1.85
CA ALA A 63 -6.51 21.13 -2.05
C ALA A 63 -5.07 21.26 -2.53
N ALA A 64 -4.90 21.94 -3.67
CA ALA A 64 -3.60 22.30 -4.20
C ALA A 64 -2.78 23.09 -3.17
N GLY A 65 -1.56 22.64 -2.86
CA GLY A 65 -0.63 23.41 -2.04
C GLY A 65 0.39 22.53 -1.33
N GLN A 66 1.56 22.36 -1.97
CA GLN A 66 2.79 21.88 -1.35
C GLN A 66 2.79 20.41 -0.88
N LEU A 67 3.17 19.49 -1.77
CA LEU A 67 3.98 18.36 -1.32
C LEU A 67 5.24 18.95 -0.67
N PRO A 68 5.57 18.65 0.60
CA PRO A 68 6.90 18.96 1.10
C PRO A 68 7.92 18.21 0.23
N PRO A 69 9.04 18.84 -0.17
CA PRO A 69 10.04 18.16 -0.96
C PRO A 69 10.54 16.93 -0.20
N SER A 70 10.54 15.79 -0.87
CA SER A 70 11.06 14.53 -0.34
C SER A 70 12.47 14.72 0.22
N PRO A 71 12.73 14.44 1.51
CA PRO A 71 14.08 14.48 2.06
C PRO A 71 14.79 13.18 1.66
N ASN A 72 15.34 13.19 0.45
CA ASN A 72 16.44 12.35 -0.05
C ASN A 72 16.12 11.67 -1.39
N PRO A 73 16.61 12.23 -2.51
CA PRO A 73 17.06 11.40 -3.60
C PRO A 73 18.35 10.70 -3.17
N LYS A 74 18.38 9.36 -3.19
CA LYS A 74 19.67 8.64 -3.17
C LYS A 74 20.38 8.87 -4.50
N CYS A 75 21.32 9.82 -4.51
CA CYS A 75 22.53 9.92 -5.34
C CYS A 75 23.59 10.66 -4.50
#